data_AF-A0A947E387-F1
#
_entry.id   AF-A0A947E387-F1
#
_cell.length_a   1.000
_cell.length_b   1.000
_cell.length_c   1.000
_cell.angle_alpha   90.00
_cell.angle_beta   90.00
_cell.angle_gamma   90.00
#
_symmetry.space_group_name_H-M   'P 1'
#
loop_
_entity.id
_entity.type
_entity.pdbx_description
1 polymer ?
#
loop_
_entity_poly.entity_id
_entity_poly.type
_entity_poly.pdbx_seq_one_letter_code
_entity_poly.pdbx_strand_id
1 'polypeptide(L)' 'VHIGNDVFIGSRVTILKGARIGNGCVISAGTVVTPNFEAPDMSIVAGNPCRIVGRVKDSAPQPLTASA' A
#
# COMPACT_ATOMS: atom_id res chain seq x y z
N VAL A 1 -14.25 6.12 -5.05
CA VAL A 1 -12.99 5.53 -4.56
C VAL A 1 -11.88 6.43 -5.07
N HIS A 2 -10.95 6.84 -4.23
CA HIS A 2 -9.82 7.66 -4.66
C HIS A 2 -8.55 6.80 -4.62
N ILE A 3 -7.84 6.74 -5.75
CA ILE A 3 -6.59 6.00 -5.92
C ILE A 3 -5.58 7.01 -6.46
N GLY A 4 -4.49 7.21 -5.73
CA GLY A 4 -3.38 8.07 -6.16
C GLY A 4 -2.60 7.50 -7.34
N ASN A 5 -1.46 8.13 -7.65
CA ASN A 5 -0.56 7.71 -8.72
C ASN A 5 0.34 6.54 -8.27
N ASP A 6 0.79 5.73 -9.23
CA ASP A 6 1.75 4.63 -9.02
C ASP A 6 1.34 3.61 -7.95
N VAL A 7 0.03 3.37 -7.81
CA VAL A 7 -0.50 2.39 -6.87
C VAL A 7 -0.48 1.00 -7.47
N PHE A 8 0.15 0.05 -6.78
CA PHE A 8 0.10 -1.36 -7.13
C PHE A 8 -1.11 -2.03 -6.47
N ILE A 9 -1.97 -2.67 -7.27
CA ILE A 9 -3.15 -3.38 -6.78
C ILE A 9 -3.02 -4.86 -7.13
N GLY A 10 -2.94 -5.70 -6.11
CA GLY A 10 -2.90 -7.15 -6.26
C GLY A 10 -4.20 -7.75 -6.81
N SER A 11 -4.16 -9.04 -7.15
CA SER A 11 -5.33 -9.74 -7.69
C SER A 11 -6.45 -9.89 -6.65
N ARG A 12 -7.71 -9.87 -7.12
CA ARG A 12 -8.93 -10.05 -6.29
C ARG A 12 -9.06 -9.07 -5.12
N VAL A 13 -8.57 -7.85 -5.29
CA VAL A 13 -8.79 -6.77 -4.31
C VAL A 13 -10.20 -6.22 -4.46
N THR A 14 -10.90 -6.02 -3.33
CA THR A 14 -12.20 -5.33 -3.30
C THR A 14 -12.04 -4.00 -2.58
N ILE A 15 -12.33 -2.89 -3.27
CA ILE A 15 -12.22 -1.54 -2.70
C ILE A 15 -13.61 -0.94 -2.54
N LEU A 16 -14.04 -0.73 -1.30
CA LEU A 16 -15.37 -0.20 -0.99
C LEU A 16 -15.42 1.33 -1.15
N LYS A 17 -16.64 1.86 -1.35
CA LYS A 17 -16.88 3.30 -1.47
C LYS A 17 -16.39 4.03 -0.22
N GLY A 18 -15.71 5.16 -0.44
CA GLY A 18 -15.15 5.99 0.64
C GLY A 18 -13.68 5.73 0.95
N ALA A 19 -13.07 4.68 0.38
CA ALA A 19 -11.63 4.46 0.52
C ALA A 19 -10.80 5.52 -0.23
N ARG A 20 -9.72 5.97 0.42
CA ARG A 20 -8.71 6.88 -0.10
C ARG A 20 -7.34 6.21 -0.02
N ILE A 21 -6.71 6.00 -1.17
CA ILE A 21 -5.38 5.40 -1.27
C ILE A 21 -4.42 6.47 -1.80
N GLY A 22 -3.36 6.75 -1.04
CA GLY A 22 -2.29 7.67 -1.41
C GLY A 22 -1.41 7.17 -2.56
N ASN A 23 -0.44 7.97 -2.94
CA ASN A 23 0.48 7.66 -4.05
C ASN A 23 1.48 6.56 -3.66
N GLY A 24 1.92 5.75 -4.63
CA GLY A 24 2.93 4.70 -4.40
C GLY A 24 2.50 3.60 -3.43
N CYS A 25 1.21 3.48 -3.13
CA CYS A 25 0.71 2.46 -2.22
C CYS A 25 0.73 1.07 -2.87
N VAL A 26 0.88 0.04 -2.05
CA VAL A 26 0.85 -1.37 -2.47
C VAL A 26 -0.29 -2.07 -1.76
N ILE A 27 -1.26 -2.58 -2.51
CA ILE A 27 -2.38 -3.36 -1.98
C ILE A 27 -2.15 -4.84 -2.29
N SER A 28 -2.06 -5.65 -1.24
CA SER A 28 -1.85 -7.11 -1.38
C SER A 28 -3.06 -7.81 -1.99
N ALA A 29 -2.84 -8.96 -2.63
CA ALA A 29 -3.89 -9.76 -3.24
C ALA A 29 -4.94 -10.22 -2.20
N GLY A 30 -6.22 -10.28 -2.60
CA GLY A 30 -7.33 -10.69 -1.74
C GLY A 30 -7.70 -9.69 -0.62
N THR A 31 -7.14 -8.48 -0.66
CA THR A 31 -7.43 -7.43 0.33
C THR A 31 -8.84 -6.85 0.14
N VAL A 32 -9.55 -6.62 1.25
CA VAL A 32 -10.83 -5.90 1.25
C VAL A 32 -10.66 -4.57 1.97
N VAL A 33 -10.68 -3.49 1.19
CA VAL A 33 -10.53 -2.13 1.69
C VAL A 33 -11.86 -1.60 2.19
N THR A 34 -11.94 -1.31 3.49
CA THR A 34 -13.17 -0.88 4.16
C THR A 34 -13.59 0.55 3.78
N PRO A 35 -14.88 0.91 3.92
CA PRO A 35 -15.32 2.28 3.77
C PRO A 35 -14.56 3.19 4.75
N ASN A 36 -14.23 4.41 4.32
CA ASN A 36 -13.48 5.40 5.10
C ASN A 36 -12.04 5.00 5.46
N PHE A 37 -11.47 3.96 4.84
CA PHE A 37 -10.07 3.65 4.99
C PHE A 37 -9.20 4.68 4.24
N GLU A 38 -8.20 5.22 4.92
CA GLU A 38 -7.25 6.18 4.37
C GLU A 38 -5.82 5.63 4.49
N ALA A 39 -5.20 5.33 3.35
CA ALA A 39 -3.81 4.90 3.27
C ALA A 39 -2.91 6.09 2.91
N PRO A 40 -1.95 6.47 3.77
CA PRO A 40 -0.93 7.45 3.45
C PRO A 40 -0.03 7.02 2.28
N ASP A 41 0.66 7.97 1.66
CA ASP A 41 1.60 7.70 0.56
C ASP A 41 2.68 6.68 0.96
N MET A 42 3.02 5.81 0.00
CA MET A 42 3.96 4.70 0.12
C MET A 42 3.52 3.62 1.13
N SER A 43 2.23 3.50 1.47
CA SER A 43 1.77 2.48 2.43
C SER A 43 1.57 1.12 1.79
N ILE A 44 1.87 0.06 2.56
CA ILE A 44 1.55 -1.32 2.20
C ILE A 44 0.29 -1.73 2.96
N VAL A 45 -0.77 -2.06 2.23
CA VAL A 45 -2.09 -2.41 2.74
C VAL A 45 -2.38 -3.87 2.45
N ALA A 46 -2.77 -4.64 3.46
CA ALA A 46 -3.09 -6.05 3.30
C ALA A 46 -4.21 -6.51 4.24
N GLY A 47 -4.91 -7.58 3.83
CA GLY A 47 -5.86 -8.32 4.68
C GLY A 47 -7.34 -8.04 4.38
N ASN A 48 -8.20 -8.81 5.02
CA ASN A 48 -9.65 -8.69 4.95
C ASN A 48 -10.24 -8.89 6.36
N PRO A 49 -10.59 -7.80 7.09
CA PRO A 49 -10.54 -6.39 6.70
C PRO A 49 -9.10 -5.84 6.56
N CYS A 50 -8.90 -4.87 5.67
CA CYS A 50 -7.57 -4.31 5.38
C CYS A 50 -6.91 -3.60 6.59
N ARG A 51 -5.58 -3.70 6.68
CA ARG A 51 -4.75 -2.92 7.62
C ARG A 51 -3.46 -2.46 6.92
N ILE A 52 -2.87 -1.38 7.44
CA ILE A 52 -1.52 -0.97 7.04
C ILE A 52 -0.53 -1.92 7.70
N VAL A 53 0.19 -2.71 6.90
CA VAL A 53 1.17 -3.70 7.38
C VAL A 53 2.60 -3.18 7.33
N GLY A 54 2.83 -2.04 6.67
CA GLY A 54 4.13 -1.41 6.60
C GLY A 54 4.14 -0.25 5.61
N ARG A 55 5.35 0.18 5.27
CA ARG A 55 5.62 1.22 4.28
C ARG A 55 6.60 0.70 3.24
N VAL A 56 6.38 1.06 1.98
CA VAL A 56 7.36 0.86 0.91
C VAL A 56 8.61 1.61 1.35
N LYS A 57 9.67 0.87 1.68
CA LYS A 57 10.97 1.46 1.96
C LYS A 57 11.53 1.96 0.64
N ASP A 58 12.01 3.20 0.61
CA ASP A 58 12.95 3.62 -0.41
C ASP A 58 14.16 2.70 -0.29
N SER A 59 14.25 1.75 -1.21
CA SER A 59 15.46 0.98 -1.40
C SER A 59 16.39 1.85 -2.25
N ALA A 60 16.72 3.05 -1.76
CA ALA A 60 17.99 3.63 -2.13
C ALA A 60 19.01 2.53 -1.79
N PRO A 61 19.88 2.11 -2.73
CA PRO A 61 20.88 1.11 -2.42
C PRO A 61 21.58 1.60 -1.16
N GLN A 62 21.48 0.85 -0.06
CA GLN A 62 22.35 1.12 1.08
C GLN A 62 23.75 1.16 0.49
N PRO A 63 24.51 2.25 0.67
CA PRO A 63 25.85 2.30 0.12
C PRO A 63 26.53 1.02 0.59
N LEU A 64 27.09 0.26 -0.33
CA LEU A 64 27.72 -1.05 -0.12
C LEU A 64 28.97 -0.95 0.80
N THR A 65 29.07 0.11 1.60
CA THR A 65 30.18 0.51 2.45
C THR A 65 29.80 0.29 3.92
N ALA A 66 29.88 -0.96 4.38
CA ALA A 66 30.24 -1.28 5.77
C ALA A 66 30.35 -2.80 5.96
N SER A 67 31.36 -3.43 5.36
CA SER A 67 31.87 -4.74 5.77
C SER A 67 33.33 -4.86 5.31
N ALA A 68 34.22 -4.13 5.97
CA ALA A 68 35.66 -4.37 5.96
C ALA A 68 36.05 -4.87 7.35
#